data_AF-A0AAW0KAZ3-F1
#
_entry.id   AF-A0AAW0KAZ3-F1
#
_cell.length_a   1.000
_cell.length_b   1.000
_cell.length_c   1.000
_cell.angle_alpha   90.00
_cell.angle_beta   90.00
_cell.angle_gamma   90.00
#
_symmetry.space_group_name_H-M   'P 1'
#
loop_
_entity.id
_entity.type
_entity.pdbx_description
1 polymer ?
#
loop_
_entity_poly.entity_id
_entity_poly.type
_entity_poly.pdbx_seq_one_letter_code
_entity_poly.pdbx_strand_id
1 'polypeptide(L)'
;MAQDKKLLRSGKSELNTDAWKIAQKYLWPWFLFDIITILPIPQVVTLTIFSEMRGTKSSKKVKFLNSIVLFQYVPRVTQIYLSWKKLITNNKKFDRIVLVKASLNFILCILVGHVLGAFWYFFSTQRLAACWHEECDQNRSRCVGISFDCDHSFGNLSFINDIFSLNTENKTSFNFGIFLKALQSGVLESEDFPQKLFYSFWWDMRNLSSLGQNLETSNCIWENCFALGISIFGLVLFLYLMGNLQHLSGQKI
;
A
#
# COMPACT_ATOMS: atom_id res chain seq x y z
N MET A 1 32.30 24.47 -29.27
CA MET A 1 32.30 23.03 -29.67
C MET A 1 33.67 22.35 -29.60
N ALA A 2 34.80 23.03 -29.84
CA ALA A 2 36.14 22.39 -29.75
C ALA A 2 36.72 22.32 -28.32
N GLN A 3 36.28 23.19 -27.41
CA GLN A 3 36.75 23.23 -26.01
C GLN A 3 36.11 22.14 -25.14
N ASP A 4 34.91 21.70 -25.52
CA ASP A 4 34.09 20.73 -24.77
C ASP A 4 34.61 19.29 -24.90
N LYS A 5 35.26 18.96 -26.03
CA LYS A 5 35.90 17.64 -26.22
C LYS A 5 37.23 17.48 -25.49
N LYS A 6 37.89 18.57 -25.08
CA LYS A 6 39.17 18.50 -24.35
C LYS A 6 38.98 18.27 -22.84
N LEU A 7 37.80 18.61 -22.31
CA LEU A 7 37.41 18.44 -20.91
C LEU A 7 36.98 17.00 -20.56
N LEU A 8 36.52 16.21 -21.54
CA LEU A 8 36.12 14.82 -21.31
C LEU A 8 37.32 13.86 -21.03
N ARG A 9 38.57 14.34 -21.19
CA ARG A 9 39.80 13.54 -21.02
C ARG A 9 40.51 13.77 -19.67
N SER A 10 40.07 14.75 -18.88
CA SER A 10 40.54 14.97 -17.51
C SER A 10 39.37 14.69 -16.59
N GLY A 11 39.46 13.66 -15.74
CA GLY A 11 38.43 13.27 -14.78
C GLY A 11 38.22 14.29 -13.65
N LYS A 12 37.99 15.55 -14.01
CA LYS A 12 37.70 16.66 -13.13
C LYS A 12 36.35 17.20 -13.55
N SER A 13 35.29 16.66 -12.96
CA SER A 13 33.99 17.32 -13.01
C SER A 13 34.17 18.68 -12.34
N GLU A 14 34.32 19.76 -13.12
CA GLU A 14 34.31 21.10 -12.57
C GLU A 14 32.99 21.28 -11.82
N LEU A 15 33.10 21.45 -10.51
CA LEU A 15 31.96 21.72 -9.65
C LEU A 15 31.44 23.11 -10.05
N ASN A 16 30.35 23.14 -10.81
CA ASN A 16 29.69 24.38 -11.18
C ASN A 16 29.16 25.03 -9.89
N THR A 17 29.75 26.17 -9.49
CA THR A 17 29.41 26.93 -8.27
C THR A 17 28.33 27.99 -8.51
N ASP A 18 27.83 28.12 -9.76
CA ASP A 18 26.79 29.10 -10.09
C ASP A 18 25.45 28.71 -9.44
N ALA A 19 25.09 29.40 -8.35
CA ALA A 19 23.87 29.16 -7.59
C ALA A 19 22.60 29.15 -8.47
N TRP A 20 22.51 30.03 -9.46
CA TRP A 20 21.37 30.11 -10.39
C TRP A 20 21.25 28.87 -11.29
N LYS A 21 22.38 28.37 -11.82
CA LYS A 21 22.39 27.16 -12.67
C LYS A 21 22.08 25.90 -11.86
N ILE A 22 22.52 25.84 -10.59
CA ILE A 22 22.18 24.77 -9.66
C ILE A 22 20.69 24.81 -9.33
N ALA A 23 20.16 25.97 -8.98
CA ALA A 23 18.75 26.16 -8.65
C ALA A 23 17.84 25.78 -9.82
N GLN A 24 18.13 26.26 -11.03
CA GLN A 24 17.34 25.94 -12.23
C GLN A 24 17.34 24.43 -12.54
N LYS A 25 18.47 23.74 -12.35
CA LYS A 25 18.60 22.29 -12.54
C LYS A 25 17.85 21.48 -11.47
N TYR A 26 17.70 22.03 -10.26
CA TYR A 26 16.98 21.39 -9.17
C TYR A 26 15.45 21.64 -9.24
N LEU A 27 15.04 22.87 -9.59
CA LEU A 27 13.65 23.35 -9.60
C LEU A 27 12.71 22.61 -10.57
N TRP A 28 13.22 21.96 -11.62
CA TRP A 28 12.42 21.17 -12.56
C TRP A 28 13.22 19.97 -13.07
N PRO A 29 12.77 18.70 -12.92
CA PRO A 29 11.52 18.20 -12.31
C PRO A 29 11.61 17.72 -10.86
N TRP A 30 12.81 17.66 -10.28
CA TRP A 30 13.05 16.96 -9.01
C TRP A 30 12.44 17.68 -7.80
N PHE A 31 12.44 19.01 -7.80
CA PHE A 31 11.88 19.79 -6.70
C PHE A 31 10.38 19.54 -6.45
N LEU A 32 9.56 19.46 -7.51
CA LEU A 32 8.13 19.16 -7.37
C LEU A 32 7.89 17.74 -6.85
N PHE A 33 8.67 16.77 -7.33
CA PHE A 33 8.62 15.40 -6.85
C PHE A 33 9.00 15.31 -5.36
N ASP A 34 10.09 15.99 -4.96
CA ASP A 34 10.55 16.00 -3.56
C ASP A 34 9.49 16.62 -2.63
N ILE A 35 8.85 17.73 -3.02
CA ILE A 35 7.76 18.35 -2.26
C ILE A 35 6.60 17.36 -2.05
N ILE A 36 6.08 16.77 -3.13
CA ILE A 36 4.96 15.81 -3.04
C ILE A 36 5.30 14.64 -2.12
N THR A 37 6.57 14.21 -2.12
CA THR A 37 7.01 13.05 -1.35
C THR A 37 7.19 13.38 0.14
N ILE A 38 7.57 14.62 0.49
CA ILE A 38 7.79 15.07 1.88
C ILE A 38 6.46 15.37 2.59
N LEU A 39 5.46 15.90 1.90
CA LEU A 39 4.21 16.37 2.52
C LEU A 39 3.47 15.25 3.29
N PRO A 40 3.12 15.42 4.58
CA PRO A 40 2.45 14.41 5.43
C PRO A 40 0.96 14.18 5.08
N ILE A 41 0.57 14.43 3.84
CA ILE A 41 -0.79 14.29 3.33
C ILE A 41 -1.38 12.90 3.63
N PRO A 42 -0.66 11.75 3.52
CA PRO A 42 -1.27 10.46 3.86
C PRO A 42 -1.77 10.40 5.31
N GLN A 43 -1.07 11.01 6.27
CA GLN A 43 -1.45 11.00 7.69
C GLN A 43 -2.71 11.85 7.92
N VAL A 44 -2.72 13.08 7.39
CA VAL A 44 -3.87 14.01 7.52
C VAL A 44 -5.10 13.48 6.77
N VAL A 45 -4.90 12.93 5.58
CA VAL A 45 -5.98 12.39 4.75
C VAL A 45 -6.56 11.13 5.37
N THR A 46 -5.74 10.25 5.94
CA THR A 46 -6.22 9.04 6.62
C THR A 46 -7.13 9.39 7.79
N LEU A 47 -6.74 10.36 8.63
CA LEU A 47 -7.60 10.87 9.71
C LEU A 47 -8.93 11.42 9.17
N THR A 48 -8.89 12.15 8.06
CA THR A 48 -10.09 12.67 7.41
C THR A 48 -10.98 11.53 6.89
N ILE A 49 -10.39 10.47 6.33
CA ILE A 49 -11.13 9.28 5.88
C ILE A 49 -11.81 8.60 7.08
N PHE A 50 -11.11 8.39 8.20
CA PHE A 50 -11.71 7.84 9.42
C PHE A 50 -12.85 8.69 9.96
N SER A 51 -12.69 10.01 9.98
CA SER A 51 -13.74 10.93 10.40
C SER A 51 -14.98 10.85 9.49
N GLU A 52 -14.79 10.71 8.18
CA GLU A 52 -15.90 10.60 7.23
C GLU A 52 -16.59 9.23 7.32
N MET A 53 -15.83 8.14 7.55
CA MET A 53 -16.39 6.80 7.78
C MET A 53 -17.23 6.71 9.06
N ARG A 54 -16.98 7.58 10.05
CA ARG A 54 -17.76 7.67 11.31
C ARG A 54 -19.15 8.26 11.10
N GLY A 55 -19.39 8.97 10.00
CA GLY A 55 -20.69 9.53 9.67
C GLY A 55 -21.78 8.47 9.53
N THR A 56 -23.04 8.89 9.44
CA THR A 56 -24.16 7.98 9.17
C THR A 56 -24.42 7.82 7.67
N LYS A 57 -23.74 8.58 6.81
CA LYS A 57 -23.95 8.61 5.36
C LYS A 57 -22.65 8.36 4.61
N SER A 58 -22.74 7.58 3.53
CA SER A 58 -21.64 7.33 2.62
C SER A 58 -21.21 8.61 1.89
N SER A 59 -19.91 8.94 1.98
CA SER A 59 -19.34 10.17 1.41
C SER A 59 -18.51 9.85 0.16
N LYS A 60 -18.88 10.43 -0.99
CA LYS A 60 -18.08 10.34 -2.24
C LYS A 60 -16.65 10.85 -2.04
N LYS A 61 -16.45 11.71 -1.03
CA LYS A 61 -15.15 12.24 -0.60
C LYS A 61 -14.17 11.15 -0.19
N VAL A 62 -14.62 10.07 0.48
CA VAL A 62 -13.75 8.97 0.92
C VAL A 62 -13.08 8.27 -0.28
N LYS A 63 -13.82 8.02 -1.36
CA LYS A 63 -13.27 7.43 -2.60
C LYS A 63 -12.20 8.32 -3.23
N PHE A 64 -12.43 9.64 -3.25
CA PHE A 64 -11.46 10.61 -3.76
C PHE A 64 -10.21 10.70 -2.88
N LEU A 65 -10.39 10.74 -1.55
CA LEU A 65 -9.29 10.77 -0.58
C LEU A 65 -8.43 9.50 -0.64
N ASN A 66 -9.04 8.31 -0.83
CA ASN A 66 -8.29 7.08 -1.09
C ASN A 66 -7.39 7.18 -2.31
N SER A 67 -7.90 7.75 -3.40
CA SER A 67 -7.11 7.94 -4.61
C SER A 67 -5.90 8.82 -4.35
N ILE A 68 -6.04 9.86 -3.52
CA ILE A 68 -4.93 10.72 -3.10
C ILE A 68 -3.89 9.93 -2.29
N VAL A 69 -4.34 9.15 -1.30
CA VAL A 69 -3.45 8.33 -0.47
C VAL A 69 -2.66 7.35 -1.34
N LEU A 70 -3.32 6.62 -2.24
CA LEU A 70 -2.67 5.69 -3.16
C LEU A 70 -1.70 6.40 -4.10
N PHE A 71 -2.13 7.49 -4.73
CA PHE A 71 -1.30 8.27 -5.65
C PHE A 71 -0.02 8.78 -4.97
N GLN A 72 -0.10 9.17 -3.70
CA GLN A 72 1.05 9.68 -2.96
C GLN A 72 1.92 8.58 -2.35
N TYR A 73 1.37 7.38 -2.19
CA TYR A 73 2.14 6.23 -1.74
C TYR A 73 3.17 5.77 -2.79
N VAL A 74 2.79 5.81 -4.08
CA VAL A 74 3.66 5.44 -5.21
C VAL A 74 4.99 6.22 -5.25
N PRO A 75 5.03 7.56 -5.22
CA PRO A 75 6.27 8.32 -5.24
C PRO A 75 7.12 8.08 -3.98
N ARG A 76 6.48 7.91 -2.81
CA ARG A 76 7.17 7.60 -1.54
C ARG A 76 7.92 6.27 -1.62
N VAL A 77 7.27 5.20 -2.08
CA VAL A 77 7.92 3.89 -2.26
C VAL A 77 9.00 3.97 -3.33
N THR A 78 8.74 4.67 -4.43
CA THR A 78 9.70 4.84 -5.52
C THR A 78 10.97 5.56 -5.05
N GLN A 79 10.84 6.60 -4.23
CA GLN A 79 11.98 7.33 -3.67
C GLN A 79 12.82 6.46 -2.74
N ILE A 80 12.19 5.63 -1.90
CA ILE A 80 12.88 4.66 -1.03
C ILE A 80 13.66 3.66 -1.89
N TYR A 81 13.02 3.09 -2.92
CA TYR A 81 13.64 2.15 -3.85
C TYR A 81 14.83 2.78 -4.60
N LEU A 82 14.67 4.00 -5.14
CA LEU A 82 15.75 4.71 -5.83
C LEU A 82 16.92 5.04 -4.91
N SER A 83 16.64 5.43 -3.66
CA SER A 83 17.65 5.70 -2.65
C SER A 83 18.45 4.44 -2.33
N TRP A 84 17.77 3.30 -2.13
CA TRP A 84 18.43 2.01 -1.94
C TRP A 84 19.26 1.60 -3.15
N LYS A 85 18.72 1.71 -4.37
CA LYS A 85 19.44 1.41 -5.61
C LYS A 85 20.72 2.24 -5.73
N LYS A 86 20.65 3.54 -5.42
CA LYS A 86 21.79 4.45 -5.44
C LYS A 86 22.88 4.05 -4.42
N LEU A 87 22.49 3.63 -3.22
CA LEU A 87 23.42 3.14 -2.19
C LEU A 87 24.18 1.89 -2.65
N ILE A 88 23.51 0.99 -3.36
CA ILE A 88 24.10 -0.24 -3.90
C ILE A 88 25.05 0.07 -5.06
N THR A 89 24.62 0.90 -6.01
CA THR A 89 25.41 1.24 -7.21
C THR A 89 26.69 2.01 -6.88
N ASN A 90 26.63 2.93 -5.91
CA ASN A 90 27.81 3.71 -5.51
C ASN A 90 28.87 2.85 -4.80
N ASN A 91 28.45 1.74 -4.21
CA ASN A 91 29.34 0.80 -3.52
C ASN A 91 29.56 -0.45 -4.39
N LYS A 92 30.51 -0.38 -5.33
CA LYS A 92 30.93 -1.50 -6.19
C LYS A 92 31.31 -2.80 -5.43
N LYS A 93 31.50 -2.74 -4.11
CA LYS A 93 31.64 -3.92 -3.24
C LYS A 93 30.31 -4.64 -3.02
N PHE A 94 29.21 -3.93 -2.78
CA PHE A 94 27.90 -4.54 -2.50
C PHE A 94 27.25 -5.16 -3.73
N ASP A 95 27.40 -4.54 -4.90
CA ASP A 95 26.85 -5.08 -6.15
C ASP A 95 27.45 -6.45 -6.54
N ARG A 96 28.68 -6.73 -6.09
CA ARG A 96 29.36 -8.02 -6.31
C ARG A 96 29.01 -9.09 -5.27
N ILE A 97 28.40 -8.71 -4.14
CA ILE A 97 28.03 -9.66 -3.10
C ILE A 97 26.62 -10.16 -3.39
N VAL A 98 26.58 -11.37 -3.91
CA VAL A 98 25.33 -12.07 -4.26
C VAL A 98 24.36 -12.16 -3.08
N LEU A 99 24.89 -12.37 -1.87
CA LEU A 99 24.10 -12.38 -0.63
C LEU A 99 23.36 -11.05 -0.40
N VAL A 100 24.00 -9.90 -0.70
CA VAL A 100 23.39 -8.58 -0.53
C VAL A 100 22.25 -8.38 -1.51
N LYS A 101 22.41 -8.82 -2.77
CA LYS A 101 21.33 -8.81 -3.78
C LYS A 101 20.13 -9.66 -3.34
N ALA A 102 20.38 -10.87 -2.83
CA ALA A 102 19.33 -11.75 -2.32
C ALA A 102 18.61 -11.16 -1.10
N SER A 103 19.35 -10.63 -0.12
CA SER A 103 18.77 -9.99 1.06
C SER A 103 17.94 -8.76 0.73
N LEU A 104 18.40 -7.90 -0.18
CA LEU A 104 17.64 -6.73 -0.62
C LEU A 104 16.34 -7.10 -1.33
N ASN A 105 16.40 -8.14 -2.16
CA ASN A 105 15.20 -8.68 -2.81
C ASN A 105 14.19 -9.21 -1.78
N PHE A 106 14.68 -9.95 -0.78
CA PHE A 106 13.83 -10.44 0.30
C PHE A 106 13.18 -9.30 1.10
N ILE A 107 13.94 -8.24 1.40
CA ILE A 107 13.40 -7.06 2.08
C ILE A 107 12.33 -6.36 1.22
N LEU A 108 12.52 -6.27 -0.11
CA LEU A 108 11.49 -5.74 -1.00
C LEU A 108 10.22 -6.58 -0.98
N CYS A 109 10.34 -7.91 -0.94
CA CYS A 109 9.20 -8.81 -0.81
C CYS A 109 8.43 -8.57 0.49
N ILE A 110 9.14 -8.49 1.63
CA ILE A 110 8.53 -8.16 2.92
C ILE A 110 7.85 -6.79 2.87
N LEU A 111 8.50 -5.79 2.28
CA LEU A 111 7.96 -4.44 2.21
C LEU A 111 6.68 -4.40 1.39
N VAL A 112 6.68 -5.00 0.19
CA VAL A 112 5.46 -5.08 -0.65
C VAL A 112 4.35 -5.82 0.08
N GLY A 113 4.68 -6.96 0.72
CA GLY A 113 3.73 -7.75 1.51
C GLY A 113 3.09 -6.96 2.66
N HIS A 114 3.92 -6.21 3.38
CA HIS A 114 3.45 -5.34 4.46
C HIS A 114 2.54 -4.22 3.96
N VAL A 115 2.91 -3.57 2.85
CA VAL A 115 2.15 -2.47 2.27
C VAL A 115 0.80 -2.93 1.75
N LEU A 116 0.77 -3.97 0.93
CA LEU A 116 -0.46 -4.49 0.35
C LEU A 116 -1.37 -5.10 1.44
N GLY A 117 -0.79 -5.80 2.43
CA GLY A 117 -1.52 -6.26 3.61
C GLY A 117 -2.16 -5.11 4.41
N ALA A 118 -1.44 -4.00 4.62
CA ALA A 118 -2.00 -2.82 5.28
C ALA A 118 -3.14 -2.18 4.48
N PHE A 119 -3.00 -2.09 3.15
CA PHE A 119 -4.09 -1.63 2.28
C PHE A 119 -5.30 -2.57 2.31
N TRP A 120 -5.08 -3.89 2.33
CA TRP A 120 -6.15 -4.86 2.46
C TRP A 120 -6.93 -4.70 3.78
N TYR A 121 -6.23 -4.53 4.91
CA TYR A 121 -6.87 -4.24 6.19
C TYR A 121 -7.67 -2.92 6.13
N PHE A 122 -7.05 -1.85 5.62
CA PHE A 122 -7.70 -0.55 5.51
C PHE A 122 -8.95 -0.59 4.62
N PHE A 123 -8.89 -1.26 3.48
CA PHE A 123 -10.05 -1.44 2.60
C PHE A 123 -11.11 -2.37 3.20
N SER A 124 -10.72 -3.35 4.01
CA SER A 124 -11.67 -4.17 4.77
C SER A 124 -12.50 -3.31 5.72
N THR A 125 -11.86 -2.41 6.48
CA THR A 125 -12.56 -1.45 7.37
C THR A 125 -13.50 -0.53 6.58
N GLN A 126 -13.07 -0.04 5.41
CA GLN A 126 -13.93 0.78 4.57
C GLN A 126 -15.14 0.03 4.01
N ARG A 127 -14.96 -1.24 3.67
CA ARG A 127 -16.04 -2.08 3.15
C ARG A 127 -17.05 -2.40 4.25
N LEU A 128 -16.59 -2.60 5.48
CA LEU A 128 -17.44 -2.70 6.65
C LEU A 128 -18.22 -1.39 6.89
N ALA A 129 -17.55 -0.23 6.84
CA ALA A 129 -18.22 1.07 6.98
C ALA A 129 -19.25 1.32 5.86
N ALA A 130 -18.95 0.91 4.62
CA ALA A 130 -19.90 1.00 3.51
C ALA A 130 -21.13 0.11 3.71
N CYS A 131 -20.94 -1.12 4.21
CA CYS A 131 -22.05 -2.00 4.59
C CYS A 131 -22.94 -1.35 5.66
N TRP A 132 -22.32 -0.75 6.69
CA TRP A 132 -23.05 -0.04 7.72
C TRP A 132 -23.87 1.13 7.17
N HIS A 133 -23.30 1.95 6.28
CA HIS A 133 -24.04 3.05 5.67
C HIS A 133 -25.24 2.57 4.86
N GLU A 134 -25.13 1.43 4.16
CA GLU A 134 -26.24 0.87 3.37
C GLU A 134 -27.38 0.39 4.27
N GLU A 135 -27.07 -0.33 5.34
CA GLU A 135 -28.05 -0.71 6.36
C GLU A 135 -28.68 0.53 7.02
N CYS A 136 -27.88 1.57 7.22
CA CYS A 136 -28.33 2.81 7.82
C CYS A 136 -29.30 3.61 6.94
N ASP A 137 -29.09 3.61 5.63
CA ASP A 137 -30.01 4.22 4.67
C ASP A 137 -31.34 3.47 4.62
N GLN A 138 -31.33 2.15 4.83
CA GLN A 138 -32.53 1.31 4.85
C GLN A 138 -33.28 1.36 6.19
N ASN A 139 -32.58 1.41 7.32
CA ASN A 139 -33.15 1.35 8.68
C ASN A 139 -32.71 2.53 9.56
N ARG A 140 -33.24 3.72 9.28
CA ARG A 140 -32.88 4.98 9.97
C ARG A 140 -33.02 4.97 11.50
N SER A 141 -33.88 4.10 12.05
CA SER A 141 -34.14 4.02 13.49
C SER A 141 -33.01 3.37 14.30
N ARG A 142 -32.06 2.65 13.66
CA ARG A 142 -30.93 1.97 14.33
C ARG A 142 -29.58 2.65 14.12
N CYS A 143 -29.54 3.82 13.49
CA CYS A 143 -28.28 4.47 13.14
C CYS A 143 -27.70 5.34 14.25
N VAL A 144 -26.61 4.85 14.83
CA VAL A 144 -25.65 5.66 15.58
C VAL A 144 -24.36 5.73 14.75
N GLY A 145 -23.64 6.85 14.79
CA GLY A 145 -22.36 6.97 14.07
C GLY A 145 -21.35 5.90 14.52
N ILE A 146 -20.55 5.38 13.60
CA ILE A 146 -19.55 4.33 13.92
C ILE A 146 -18.46 4.94 14.80
N SER A 147 -18.29 4.47 16.04
CA SER A 147 -17.14 4.85 16.86
C SER A 147 -15.94 3.98 16.52
N PHE A 148 -14.81 4.60 16.15
CA PHE A 148 -13.49 3.95 16.07
C PHE A 148 -12.63 4.24 17.31
N ASP A 149 -13.24 4.83 18.34
CA ASP A 149 -12.58 5.22 19.60
C ASP A 149 -12.79 4.13 20.65
N CYS A 150 -11.72 3.67 21.28
CA CYS A 150 -11.72 2.58 22.27
C CYS A 150 -12.26 3.02 23.64
N ASP A 151 -12.36 4.33 23.91
CA ASP A 151 -12.64 4.84 25.27
C ASP A 151 -14.14 5.06 25.54
N HIS A 152 -14.96 5.09 24.49
CA HIS A 152 -16.42 5.11 24.62
C HIS A 152 -16.98 3.75 24.26
N SER A 153 -17.54 3.07 25.28
CA SER A 153 -18.57 2.01 25.18
C SER A 153 -18.99 1.83 23.73
N PHE A 154 -18.33 0.87 23.04
CA PHE A 154 -18.64 0.53 21.65
C PHE A 154 -20.16 0.59 21.50
N GLY A 155 -20.65 1.50 20.65
CA GLY A 155 -22.06 1.49 20.28
C GLY A 155 -22.36 0.10 19.75
N ASN A 156 -22.98 -0.72 20.60
CA ASN A 156 -23.22 -2.15 20.47
C ASN A 156 -22.37 -2.87 19.41
N LEU A 157 -21.31 -3.57 19.85
CA LEU A 157 -20.62 -4.60 19.05
C LEU A 157 -21.58 -5.73 18.59
N SER A 158 -22.86 -5.69 19.03
CA SER A 158 -23.95 -6.45 18.44
C SER A 158 -23.99 -6.28 16.93
N PHE A 159 -23.66 -5.12 16.35
CA PHE A 159 -23.77 -4.91 14.90
C PHE A 159 -22.93 -5.88 14.06
N ILE A 160 -21.67 -6.15 14.43
CA ILE A 160 -20.84 -7.08 13.66
C ILE A 160 -21.34 -8.52 13.87
N ASN A 161 -21.76 -8.86 15.09
CA ASN A 161 -22.44 -10.13 15.39
C ASN A 161 -23.79 -10.27 14.65
N ASP A 162 -24.52 -9.18 14.44
CA ASP A 162 -25.78 -9.10 13.71
C ASP A 162 -25.50 -9.27 12.21
N ILE A 163 -24.44 -8.64 11.67
CA ILE A 163 -23.96 -8.88 10.29
C ILE A 163 -23.53 -10.34 10.10
N PHE A 164 -22.83 -10.91 11.07
CA PHE A 164 -22.35 -12.29 11.00
C PHE A 164 -23.52 -13.28 11.06
N SER A 165 -24.50 -13.03 11.93
CA SER A 165 -25.76 -13.77 12.00
C SER A 165 -26.59 -13.63 10.70
N LEU A 166 -26.65 -12.43 10.12
CA LEU A 166 -27.33 -12.14 8.85
C LEU A 166 -26.70 -12.82 7.62
N ASN A 167 -25.38 -13.03 7.65
CA ASN A 167 -24.67 -13.81 6.64
C ASN A 167 -24.92 -15.32 6.78
N THR A 168 -25.31 -15.78 7.97
CA THR A 168 -25.59 -17.20 8.25
C THR A 168 -27.05 -17.57 7.98
N GLU A 169 -27.99 -16.64 8.15
CA GLU A 169 -29.45 -16.88 7.98
C GLU A 169 -30.05 -16.34 6.66
N ASN A 170 -29.24 -16.02 5.64
CA ASN A 170 -29.71 -15.47 4.35
C ASN A 170 -30.50 -14.16 4.48
N LYS A 171 -29.84 -13.00 4.73
CA LYS A 171 -30.41 -11.69 4.32
C LYS A 171 -29.52 -10.45 4.32
N THR A 172 -28.18 -10.52 4.28
CA THR A 172 -27.37 -9.36 3.87
C THR A 172 -26.97 -9.49 2.41
N SER A 173 -27.51 -8.62 1.56
CA SER A 173 -27.20 -8.51 0.12
C SER A 173 -25.80 -7.95 -0.18
N PHE A 174 -25.01 -7.67 0.86
CA PHE A 174 -23.72 -7.00 0.73
C PHE A 174 -22.59 -7.99 0.52
N ASN A 175 -22.20 -8.17 -0.75
CA ASN A 175 -21.05 -9.00 -1.09
C ASN A 175 -19.75 -8.31 -0.62
N PHE A 176 -18.99 -8.94 0.28
CA PHE A 176 -17.70 -8.46 0.79
C PHE A 176 -16.47 -8.88 -0.03
N GLY A 177 -16.62 -9.86 -0.94
CA GLY A 177 -15.55 -10.37 -1.81
C GLY A 177 -14.26 -10.70 -1.07
N ILE A 178 -13.12 -10.18 -1.53
CA ILE A 178 -11.78 -10.49 -0.98
C ILE A 178 -11.59 -10.05 0.49
N PHE A 179 -12.49 -9.20 1.00
CA PHE A 179 -12.45 -8.68 2.38
C PHE A 179 -13.24 -9.56 3.35
N LEU A 180 -14.01 -10.54 2.86
CA LEU A 180 -14.81 -11.44 3.70
C LEU A 180 -13.96 -12.15 4.77
N LYS A 181 -12.73 -12.55 4.40
CA LYS A 181 -11.80 -13.20 5.33
C LYS A 181 -11.37 -12.32 6.50
N ALA A 182 -11.38 -10.98 6.35
CA ALA A 182 -11.09 -10.07 7.45
C ALA A 182 -12.22 -10.03 8.48
N LEU A 183 -13.47 -10.16 8.02
CA LEU A 183 -14.63 -10.22 8.91
C LEU A 183 -14.65 -11.56 9.65
N GLN A 184 -14.52 -12.67 8.91
CA GLN A 184 -14.59 -14.02 9.48
C GLN A 184 -13.48 -14.34 10.48
N SER A 185 -12.32 -13.70 10.35
CA SER A 185 -11.22 -13.90 11.29
C SER A 185 -11.33 -13.08 12.57
N GLY A 186 -12.29 -12.15 12.66
CA GLY A 186 -12.38 -11.21 13.78
C GLY A 186 -11.23 -10.19 13.84
N VAL A 187 -10.37 -10.11 12.81
CA VAL A 187 -9.19 -9.21 12.84
C VAL A 187 -9.59 -7.73 12.86
N LEU A 188 -10.78 -7.39 12.37
CA LEU A 188 -11.32 -6.04 12.42
C LEU A 188 -11.74 -5.63 13.84
N GLU A 189 -12.14 -6.60 14.68
CA GLU A 189 -12.62 -6.38 16.05
C GLU A 189 -11.52 -6.45 17.10
N SER A 190 -10.47 -7.23 16.84
CA SER A 190 -9.35 -7.40 17.76
C SER A 190 -8.79 -6.04 18.21
N GLU A 191 -8.38 -5.90 19.47
CA GLU A 191 -7.65 -4.72 19.96
C GLU A 191 -6.13 -4.87 19.76
N ASP A 192 -5.67 -6.10 19.52
CA ASP A 192 -4.26 -6.43 19.42
C ASP A 192 -3.67 -6.01 18.06
N PHE A 193 -2.94 -4.89 18.07
CA PHE A 193 -2.25 -4.40 16.89
C PHE A 193 -1.30 -5.44 16.23
N PRO A 194 -0.49 -6.20 16.98
CA PRO A 194 0.37 -7.22 16.37
C PRO A 194 -0.45 -8.29 15.62
N GLN A 195 -1.59 -8.69 16.15
CA GLN A 195 -2.47 -9.66 15.49
C GLN A 195 -2.97 -9.12 14.15
N LYS A 196 -3.43 -7.86 14.12
CA LYS A 196 -3.84 -7.17 12.89
C LYS A 196 -2.73 -7.14 11.85
N LEU A 197 -1.53 -6.75 12.29
CA LEU A 197 -0.37 -6.59 11.44
C LEU A 197 0.05 -7.93 10.81
N PHE A 198 0.28 -8.95 11.63
CA PHE A 198 0.76 -10.25 11.16
C PHE A 198 -0.29 -11.00 10.34
N TYR A 199 -1.57 -10.91 10.71
CA TYR A 199 -2.64 -11.56 9.95
C TYR A 199 -2.81 -10.93 8.55
N SER A 200 -2.79 -9.60 8.47
CA SER A 200 -2.90 -8.89 7.19
C SER A 200 -1.67 -9.12 6.31
N PHE A 201 -0.48 -9.13 6.91
CA PHE A 201 0.76 -9.50 6.23
C PHE A 201 0.72 -10.94 5.69
N TRP A 202 0.27 -11.89 6.51
CA TRP A 202 0.11 -13.29 6.12
C TRP A 202 -0.88 -13.46 4.97
N TRP A 203 -2.03 -12.79 5.04
CA TRP A 203 -3.03 -12.82 3.99
C TRP A 203 -2.43 -12.35 2.66
N ASP A 204 -1.69 -11.24 2.67
CA ASP A 204 -1.12 -10.70 1.45
C ASP A 204 0.02 -11.57 0.89
N MET A 205 0.94 -12.02 1.75
CA MET A 205 2.03 -12.92 1.34
C MET A 205 1.52 -14.20 0.68
N ARG A 206 0.41 -14.77 1.18
CA ARG A 206 -0.25 -15.92 0.55
C ARG A 206 -0.76 -15.60 -0.85
N ASN A 207 -1.35 -14.42 -1.05
CA ASN A 207 -1.91 -14.02 -2.34
C ASN A 207 -0.83 -13.59 -3.34
N LEU A 208 0.20 -12.86 -2.91
CA LEU A 208 1.37 -12.54 -3.74
C LEU A 208 2.07 -13.80 -4.24
N SER A 209 2.29 -14.77 -3.34
CA SER A 209 2.95 -16.04 -3.69
C SER A 209 2.14 -16.91 -4.64
N SER A 210 0.82 -16.73 -4.67
CA SER A 210 -0.11 -17.42 -5.59
C SER A 210 -0.59 -16.55 -6.74
N LEU A 211 0.05 -15.39 -6.98
CA LEU A 211 -0.30 -14.45 -8.05
C LEU A 211 -1.77 -14.00 -8.04
N GLY A 212 -2.42 -14.03 -6.87
CA GLY A 212 -3.82 -13.64 -6.68
C GLY A 212 -4.85 -14.63 -7.25
N GLN A 213 -4.45 -15.86 -7.60
CA GLN A 213 -5.34 -16.84 -8.27
C GLN A 213 -6.60 -17.21 -7.46
N ASN A 214 -6.55 -17.12 -6.14
CA ASN A 214 -7.66 -17.49 -5.25
C ASN A 214 -8.43 -16.27 -4.71
N LEU A 215 -8.32 -15.11 -5.38
CA LEU A 215 -9.04 -13.90 -5.02
C LEU A 215 -10.40 -13.88 -5.71
N GLU A 216 -11.45 -14.07 -4.93
CA GLU A 216 -12.84 -13.92 -5.37
C GLU A 216 -13.32 -12.50 -5.08
N THR A 217 -13.44 -11.68 -6.12
CA THR A 217 -13.82 -10.28 -5.98
C THR A 217 -15.34 -10.07 -6.11
N SER A 218 -15.82 -8.98 -5.50
CA SER A 218 -17.17 -8.46 -5.75
C SER A 218 -17.25 -7.61 -7.04
N ASN A 219 -18.44 -7.08 -7.35
CA ASN A 219 -18.63 -6.14 -8.47
C ASN A 219 -18.05 -4.73 -8.22
N CYS A 220 -17.29 -4.53 -7.13
CA CYS A 220 -16.66 -3.27 -6.81
C CYS A 220 -15.41 -3.01 -7.68
N ILE A 221 -15.43 -1.93 -8.48
CA ILE A 221 -14.32 -1.54 -9.36
C ILE A 221 -13.00 -1.41 -8.59
N TRP A 222 -13.02 -0.76 -7.42
CA TRP A 222 -11.81 -0.56 -6.60
C TRP A 222 -11.23 -1.88 -6.08
N GLU A 223 -12.09 -2.84 -5.74
CA GLU A 223 -11.69 -4.17 -5.31
C GLU A 223 -11.02 -4.94 -6.44
N ASN A 224 -11.60 -4.88 -7.65
CA ASN A 224 -11.02 -5.47 -8.86
C ASN A 224 -9.66 -4.86 -9.20
N CYS A 225 -9.53 -3.52 -9.14
CA CYS A 225 -8.25 -2.85 -9.37
C CYS A 225 -7.19 -3.27 -8.34
N PHE A 226 -7.57 -3.43 -7.07
CA PHE A 226 -6.66 -3.87 -6.03
C PHE A 226 -6.20 -5.32 -6.23
N ALA A 227 -7.13 -6.23 -6.54
CA ALA A 227 -6.82 -7.63 -6.85
C ALA A 227 -5.88 -7.76 -8.07
N LEU A 228 -6.14 -7.00 -9.14
CA LEU A 228 -5.25 -6.91 -10.30
C LEU A 228 -3.85 -6.42 -9.90
N GLY A 229 -3.77 -5.43 -9.01
CA GLY A 229 -2.52 -4.95 -8.44
C GLY A 229 -1.74 -6.08 -7.76
N ILE A 230 -2.38 -6.86 -6.88
CA ILE A 230 -1.76 -8.00 -6.21
C ILE A 230 -1.19 -9.00 -7.22
N SER A 231 -1.94 -9.34 -8.28
CA SER A 231 -1.47 -10.24 -9.33
C SER A 231 -0.24 -9.70 -10.07
N ILE A 232 -0.24 -8.41 -10.42
CA ILE A 232 0.90 -7.76 -11.10
C ILE A 232 2.12 -7.71 -10.19
N PHE A 233 1.97 -7.29 -8.94
CA PHE A 233 3.08 -7.24 -7.98
C PHE A 233 3.63 -8.63 -7.69
N GLY A 234 2.77 -9.64 -7.55
CA GLY A 234 3.16 -11.03 -7.39
C GLY A 234 4.00 -11.52 -8.57
N LEU A 235 3.57 -11.22 -9.82
CA LEU A 235 4.30 -11.61 -11.02
C LEU A 235 5.67 -10.94 -11.11
N VAL A 236 5.72 -9.63 -10.86
CA VAL A 236 6.98 -8.86 -10.89
C VAL A 236 7.96 -9.37 -9.82
N LEU A 237 7.48 -9.65 -8.61
CA LEU A 237 8.30 -10.21 -7.52
C LEU A 237 8.80 -11.61 -7.88
N PHE A 238 7.94 -12.47 -8.44
CA PHE A 238 8.33 -13.81 -8.88
C PHE A 238 9.45 -13.76 -9.94
N LEU A 239 9.30 -12.92 -10.96
CA LEU A 239 10.31 -12.72 -12.00
C LEU A 239 11.62 -12.17 -11.43
N TYR A 240 11.53 -11.23 -10.49
CA TYR A 240 12.70 -10.62 -9.86
C TYR A 240 13.44 -11.59 -8.93
N LEU A 241 12.72 -12.48 -8.23
CA LEU A 241 13.31 -13.59 -7.47
C LEU A 241 13.99 -14.60 -8.39
N MET A 242 13.30 -15.03 -9.45
CA MET A 242 13.82 -16.03 -10.40
C MET A 242 15.08 -15.55 -11.13
N GLY A 243 15.07 -14.32 -11.66
CA GLY A 243 16.22 -13.75 -12.37
C GLY A 243 17.48 -13.63 -11.50
N ASN A 244 17.30 -13.35 -10.20
CA ASN A 244 18.41 -13.30 -9.25
C ASN A 244 18.93 -14.70 -8.88
N LEU A 245 18.05 -15.71 -8.77
CA LEU A 245 18.44 -17.10 -8.55
C LEU A 245 19.23 -17.69 -9.74
N GLN A 246 18.88 -17.30 -10.96
CA GLN A 246 19.61 -17.71 -12.17
C GLN A 246 21.01 -17.04 -12.26
N HIS A 247 21.13 -15.77 -11.87
CA HIS A 247 22.44 -15.11 -11.74
C HIS A 247 23.31 -15.76 -10.64
N LEU A 248 22.68 -16.28 -9.59
CA LEU A 248 23.31 -17.02 -8.49
C LEU A 248 23.89 -18.38 -8.94
N SER A 249 23.16 -19.13 -9.77
CA SER A 249 23.58 -20.44 -10.26
C SER A 249 24.54 -20.36 -11.47
N GLY A 250 24.47 -19.29 -12.26
CA GLY A 250 25.37 -19.04 -13.40
C GLY A 250 26.79 -18.60 -13.04
N GLN A 251 27.11 -18.43 -11.75
CA GLN A 251 28.47 -18.10 -11.28
C GLN A 251 29.31 -19.35 -10.91
N LYS A 252 28.79 -20.55 -11.19
CA LYS A 252 29.57 -21.78 -11.29
C LYS A 252 29.49 -22.30 -12.73
N ILE A 253 30.49 -21.95 -13.53
CA ILE A 253 31.26 -22.79 -14.48
C ILE A 253 32.54 -22.01 -14.77
#